data_AF-A0A952M8W6-F1
#
_entry.id   AF-A0A952M8W6-F1
#
_cell.length_a   1.000
_cell.length_b   1.000
_cell.length_c   1.000
_cell.angle_alpha   90.00
_cell.angle_beta   90.00
_cell.angle_gamma   90.00
#
_symmetry.space_group_name_H-M   'P 1'
#
loop_
_entity.id
_entity.type
_entity.pdbx_description
1 polymer ?
#
loop_
_entity_poly.entity_id
_entity_poly.type
_entity_poly.pdbx_seq_one_letter_code
_entity_poly.pdbx_strand_id
1 'polypeptide(L)'
;MARIALFFNLWFLSFTIQAQLIQANAPYLPEQQHLMAELLVSFEVQAPIPSTATEAWSAWSTVPNFTFGKDRGHMVMINDLDALHPYFREKVKQLIVLCRAKGIELAVVETYRTHAKQNEYKSMGKKYTRSGGGKSKHQYGLAVDVVPVLDSVAQWHDTRLWKKIGTVGEQLGLRWGGRWRSLYDPGHFEWTGGLSGNQLSSGYAPHLPKTFNSQCIEEELAQLEESWQAWEAEQATSARQTTASVKSN
;
A
#
# COMPACT_ATOMS: atom_id res chain seq x y z
N MET A 1 75.40 48.31 -3.81
CA MET A 1 74.68 48.02 -5.07
C MET A 1 75.16 46.68 -5.60
N ALA A 2 74.32 45.65 -5.57
CA ALA A 2 74.59 44.39 -6.25
C ALA A 2 73.23 43.75 -6.60
N ARG A 3 72.95 43.61 -7.89
CA ARG A 3 71.84 42.85 -8.47
C ARG A 3 72.42 41.54 -8.99
N ILE A 4 71.85 40.40 -8.61
CA ILE A 4 71.99 39.13 -9.30
C ILE A 4 70.60 38.51 -9.37
N ALA A 5 70.16 38.22 -10.60
CA ALA A 5 68.95 37.50 -10.94
C ALA A 5 69.19 36.00 -10.84
N LEU A 6 68.15 35.20 -10.58
CA LEU A 6 68.00 33.87 -11.18
C LEU A 6 66.55 33.38 -11.08
N PHE A 7 66.09 32.88 -12.23
CA PHE A 7 64.85 32.19 -12.55
C PHE A 7 64.53 31.04 -11.58
N PHE A 8 63.26 30.62 -11.45
CA PHE A 8 62.88 29.21 -11.58
C PHE A 8 61.35 29.00 -11.70
N ASN A 9 60.98 28.36 -12.81
CA ASN A 9 59.83 27.55 -13.21
C ASN A 9 58.52 27.51 -12.40
N LEU A 10 57.43 27.75 -13.14
CA LEU A 10 56.07 27.29 -12.89
C LEU A 10 55.96 25.77 -13.01
N TRP A 11 55.38 25.12 -11.99
CA TRP A 11 54.84 23.77 -12.09
C TRP A 11 53.42 23.76 -11.50
N PHE A 12 52.46 23.32 -12.33
CA PHE A 12 51.07 23.06 -11.95
C PHE A 12 51.00 21.93 -10.93
N LEU A 13 50.19 22.07 -9.89
CA LEU A 13 49.71 20.93 -9.09
C LEU A 13 48.19 21.02 -8.92
N SER A 14 47.50 20.12 -9.59
CA SER A 14 46.06 19.88 -9.51
C SER A 14 45.69 19.36 -8.12
N PHE A 15 44.63 19.90 -7.53
CA PHE A 15 43.99 19.37 -6.33
C PHE A 15 43.15 18.14 -6.71
N THR A 16 43.63 16.94 -6.40
CA THR A 16 42.81 15.73 -6.31
C THR A 16 42.41 15.54 -4.84
N ILE A 17 41.13 15.74 -4.53
CA ILE A 17 40.57 15.35 -3.23
C ILE A 17 40.38 13.84 -3.25
N GLN A 18 41.18 13.17 -2.43
CA GLN A 18 41.14 11.75 -2.18
C GLN A 18 39.95 11.48 -1.23
N ALA A 19 38.83 11.00 -1.76
CA ALA A 19 37.70 10.55 -0.95
C ALA A 19 38.08 9.21 -0.30
N GLN A 20 38.39 9.26 1.00
CA GLN A 20 38.57 8.07 1.83
C GLN A 20 37.22 7.38 2.07
N LEU A 21 37.26 6.07 1.87
CA LEU A 21 36.31 5.03 2.24
C LEU A 21 35.54 5.30 3.54
N ILE A 22 34.20 5.29 3.46
CA ILE A 22 33.34 4.86 4.56
C ILE A 22 32.68 3.55 4.10
N GLN A 23 33.30 2.43 4.48
CA GLN A 23 32.63 1.14 4.52
C GLN A 23 31.60 1.20 5.65
N ALA A 24 30.34 1.43 5.30
CA ALA A 24 29.22 1.16 6.19
C ALA A 24 28.94 -0.34 6.15
N ASN A 25 29.41 -1.07 7.16
CA ASN A 25 29.04 -2.47 7.39
C ASN A 25 27.51 -2.59 7.58
N ALA A 26 26.84 -3.23 6.63
CA ALA A 26 25.46 -3.70 6.73
C ALA A 26 25.44 -5.24 6.79
N PRO A 27 24.55 -5.86 7.59
CA PRO A 27 24.70 -7.23 8.11
C PRO A 27 24.13 -8.32 7.17
N TYR A 28 24.48 -8.29 5.89
CA TYR A 28 23.99 -9.26 4.92
C TYR A 28 25.12 -10.17 4.44
N LEU A 29 24.86 -11.48 4.42
CA LEU A 29 25.77 -12.47 3.85
C LEU A 29 25.95 -12.19 2.34
N PRO A 30 27.11 -12.53 1.74
CA PRO A 30 27.41 -12.23 0.33
C PRO A 30 26.33 -12.72 -0.66
N GLU A 31 25.67 -13.83 -0.35
CA GLU A 31 24.54 -14.39 -1.11
C GLU A 31 23.30 -13.47 -1.14
N GLN A 32 23.05 -12.75 -0.04
CA GLN A 32 21.92 -11.82 0.08
C GLN A 32 22.20 -10.52 -0.69
N GLN A 33 23.47 -10.12 -0.80
CA GLN A 33 23.85 -8.97 -1.63
C GLN A 33 23.67 -9.26 -3.12
N HIS A 34 23.94 -10.50 -3.55
CA HIS A 34 23.72 -10.92 -4.93
C HIS A 34 22.23 -10.93 -5.30
N LEU A 35 21.38 -11.49 -4.42
CA LEU A 35 19.92 -11.46 -4.57
C LEU A 35 19.35 -10.03 -4.61
N MET A 36 19.88 -9.11 -3.81
CA MET A 36 19.45 -7.71 -3.85
C MET A 36 19.92 -6.99 -5.12
N ALA A 37 21.13 -7.31 -5.61
CA ALA A 37 21.64 -6.75 -6.86
C ALA A 37 20.85 -7.26 -8.08
N GLU A 38 20.53 -8.56 -8.14
CA GLU A 38 19.68 -9.14 -9.19
C GLU A 38 18.26 -8.56 -9.16
N LEU A 39 17.70 -8.34 -7.96
CA LEU A 39 16.39 -7.69 -7.82
C LEU A 39 16.42 -6.26 -8.39
N LEU A 40 17.47 -5.49 -8.12
CA LEU A 40 17.61 -4.12 -8.62
C LEU A 40 17.80 -4.04 -10.15
N VAL A 41 18.50 -5.00 -10.75
CA VAL A 41 18.65 -5.09 -12.22
C VAL A 41 17.33 -5.46 -12.90
N SER A 42 16.47 -6.25 -12.25
CA SER A 42 15.13 -6.54 -12.77
C SER A 42 14.15 -5.36 -12.74
N PHE A 43 14.56 -4.22 -12.15
CA PHE A 43 13.82 -2.95 -12.14
C PHE A 43 14.38 -1.91 -13.13
N GLU A 44 15.31 -2.26 -14.03
CA GLU A 44 15.70 -1.35 -15.11
C GLU A 44 14.51 -1.08 -16.04
N VAL A 45 14.09 0.19 -16.00
CA VAL A 45 12.90 0.77 -16.61
C VAL A 45 12.89 0.52 -18.13
N GLN A 46 11.89 -0.23 -18.59
CA GLN A 46 11.58 -0.33 -20.01
C GLN A 46 11.09 1.03 -20.53
N ALA A 47 11.64 1.47 -21.67
CA ALA A 47 11.34 2.78 -22.28
C ALA A 47 9.82 3.04 -22.43
N PRO A 48 9.36 4.30 -22.32
CA PRO A 48 7.94 4.62 -22.36
C PRO A 48 7.35 4.26 -23.73
N ILE A 49 6.38 3.34 -23.71
CA ILE A 49 5.53 3.05 -24.86
C ILE A 49 4.63 4.28 -25.09
N PRO A 50 4.46 4.76 -26.33
CA PRO A 50 3.60 5.91 -26.60
C PRO A 50 2.15 5.61 -26.18
N SER A 51 1.65 6.44 -25.27
CA SER A 51 0.28 6.43 -24.75
C SER A 51 -0.72 6.76 -25.87
N THR A 52 -1.38 5.75 -26.39
CA THR A 52 -2.72 5.89 -26.97
C THR A 52 -3.73 5.83 -25.83
N ALA A 53 -3.85 6.92 -25.06
CA ALA A 53 -4.84 7.06 -24.01
C ALA A 53 -6.22 7.32 -24.63
N THR A 54 -6.90 6.25 -25.00
CA THR A 54 -8.36 6.20 -25.08
C THR A 54 -8.88 5.74 -23.72
N GLU A 55 -9.42 6.67 -22.93
CA GLU A 55 -10.43 6.50 -21.86
C GLU A 55 -10.52 5.13 -21.14
N ALA A 56 -9.38 4.61 -20.67
CA ALA A 56 -9.35 3.45 -19.79
C ALA A 56 -9.35 3.95 -18.34
N TRP A 57 -10.53 4.26 -17.81
CA TRP A 57 -10.73 4.24 -16.36
C TRP A 57 -10.17 2.92 -15.85
N SER A 58 -9.34 2.94 -14.81
CA SER A 58 -8.77 1.71 -14.27
C SER A 58 -9.92 0.83 -13.76
N ALA A 59 -10.23 -0.23 -14.49
CA ALA A 59 -11.17 -1.24 -14.04
C ALA A 59 -10.48 -2.06 -12.94
N TRP A 60 -10.37 -1.45 -11.75
CA TRP A 60 -9.81 -2.13 -10.59
C TRP A 60 -10.48 -3.49 -10.41
N SER A 61 -9.64 -4.48 -10.14
CA SER A 61 -10.11 -5.80 -9.79
C SER A 61 -11.07 -5.76 -8.60
N THR A 62 -12.13 -6.56 -8.71
CA THR A 62 -13.10 -6.76 -7.66
C THR A 62 -13.23 -8.23 -7.34
N VAL A 63 -13.75 -8.49 -6.14
CA VAL A 63 -14.03 -9.82 -5.65
C VAL A 63 -15.47 -9.91 -5.13
N PRO A 64 -16.21 -10.98 -5.47
CA PRO A 64 -17.54 -11.22 -4.91
C PRO A 64 -17.53 -11.29 -3.37
N ASN A 65 -18.64 -10.89 -2.76
CA ASN A 65 -18.76 -10.78 -1.31
C ASN A 65 -18.59 -12.10 -0.54
N PHE A 66 -18.75 -13.26 -1.19
CA PHE A 66 -18.66 -14.58 -0.57
C PHE A 66 -17.43 -15.38 -0.97
N THR A 67 -16.52 -14.83 -1.77
CA THR A 67 -15.36 -15.55 -2.34
C THR A 67 -14.55 -16.31 -1.31
N PHE A 68 -14.41 -15.73 -0.10
CA PHE A 68 -13.64 -16.33 0.98
C PHE A 68 -14.53 -16.96 2.06
N GLY A 69 -15.78 -17.33 1.77
CA GLY A 69 -16.66 -18.03 2.71
C GLY A 69 -17.18 -17.18 3.88
N LYS A 70 -17.05 -15.86 3.81
CA LYS A 70 -17.67 -14.91 4.76
C LYS A 70 -18.59 -13.97 4.00
N ASP A 71 -19.77 -13.71 4.53
CA ASP A 71 -20.71 -12.73 3.99
C ASP A 71 -20.18 -11.30 4.19
N ARG A 72 -20.00 -10.59 3.07
CA ARG A 72 -19.58 -9.19 3.01
C ARG A 72 -20.66 -8.31 2.37
N GLY A 73 -21.93 -8.70 2.37
CA GLY A 73 -23.02 -7.89 1.83
C GLY A 73 -23.21 -8.08 0.32
N HIS A 74 -23.70 -7.05 -0.35
CA HIS A 74 -24.17 -7.13 -1.73
C HIS A 74 -23.32 -6.32 -2.72
N MET A 75 -22.79 -5.16 -2.30
CA MET A 75 -21.88 -4.38 -3.16
C MET A 75 -20.53 -5.08 -3.30
N VAL A 76 -19.94 -5.16 -4.49
CA VAL A 76 -18.63 -5.84 -4.67
C VAL A 76 -17.53 -5.18 -3.84
N MET A 77 -16.53 -5.96 -3.44
CA MET A 77 -15.33 -5.46 -2.77
C MET A 77 -14.25 -5.17 -3.82
N ILE A 78 -13.61 -4.02 -3.73
CA ILE A 78 -12.43 -3.70 -4.54
C ILE A 78 -11.24 -4.39 -3.87
N ASN A 79 -10.52 -5.23 -4.60
CA ASN A 79 -9.35 -5.95 -4.09
C ASN A 79 -8.06 -5.59 -4.83
N ASP A 80 -8.11 -4.53 -5.65
CA ASP A 80 -6.98 -4.06 -6.42
C ASP A 80 -5.98 -3.30 -5.55
N LEU A 81 -4.70 -3.67 -5.62
CA LEU A 81 -3.64 -2.96 -4.93
C LEU A 81 -3.44 -1.55 -5.50
N ASP A 82 -3.79 -1.33 -6.77
CA ASP A 82 -3.71 -0.02 -7.40
C ASP A 82 -4.75 0.98 -6.85
N ALA A 83 -5.74 0.49 -6.08
CA ALA A 83 -6.65 1.33 -5.32
C ALA A 83 -6.07 1.86 -3.99
N LEU A 84 -4.85 1.47 -3.63
CA LEU A 84 -4.17 1.93 -2.41
C LEU A 84 -3.27 3.13 -2.67
N HIS A 85 -3.05 3.93 -1.63
CA HIS A 85 -2.03 4.97 -1.63
C HIS A 85 -0.67 4.37 -2.05
N PRO A 86 0.11 4.99 -2.97
CA PRO A 86 1.29 4.35 -3.58
C PRO A 86 2.34 3.85 -2.58
N TYR A 87 2.70 4.67 -1.58
CA TYR A 87 3.58 4.21 -0.50
C TYR A 87 3.05 2.97 0.23
N PHE A 88 1.76 2.95 0.58
CA PHE A 88 1.14 1.83 1.27
C PHE A 88 1.06 0.60 0.38
N ARG A 89 0.73 0.78 -0.90
CA ARG A 89 0.71 -0.26 -1.92
C ARG A 89 2.02 -1.03 -1.94
N GLU A 90 3.15 -0.34 -1.96
CA GLU A 90 4.47 -0.96 -1.95
C GLU A 90 4.74 -1.75 -0.66
N LYS A 91 4.25 -1.27 0.48
CA LYS A 91 4.31 -2.04 1.74
C LYS A 91 3.44 -3.29 1.73
N VAL A 92 2.26 -3.23 1.13
CA VAL A 92 1.38 -4.39 0.99
C VAL A 92 1.97 -5.42 0.01
N LYS A 93 2.57 -4.98 -1.11
CA LYS A 93 3.32 -5.86 -2.02
C LYS A 93 4.46 -6.56 -1.30
N GLN A 94 5.25 -5.84 -0.50
CA GLN A 94 6.33 -6.42 0.31
C GLN A 94 5.79 -7.44 1.32
N LEU A 95 4.65 -7.16 1.98
CA LEU A 95 4.00 -8.10 2.89
C LEU A 95 3.65 -9.41 2.19
N ILE A 96 3.02 -9.34 1.01
CA ILE A 96 2.62 -10.50 0.21
C ILE A 96 3.85 -11.32 -0.19
N VAL A 97 4.89 -10.68 -0.73
CA VAL A 97 6.12 -11.35 -1.17
C VAL A 97 6.83 -12.04 0.00
N LEU A 98 6.98 -11.37 1.15
CA LEU A 98 7.64 -11.94 2.32
C LEU A 98 6.84 -13.08 2.95
N CYS A 99 5.51 -13.03 2.92
CA CYS A 99 4.67 -14.15 3.36
C CYS A 99 4.78 -15.35 2.41
N ARG A 100 4.75 -15.11 1.10
CA ARG A 100 4.94 -16.15 0.08
C ARG A 100 6.29 -16.84 0.24
N ALA A 101 7.37 -16.10 0.46
CA ALA A 101 8.70 -16.65 0.73
C ALA A 101 8.75 -17.55 1.98
N LYS A 102 7.76 -17.44 2.88
CA LYS A 102 7.59 -18.28 4.07
C LYS A 102 6.54 -19.39 3.87
N GLY A 103 6.09 -19.63 2.64
CA GLY A 103 5.08 -20.63 2.30
C GLY A 103 3.66 -20.23 2.72
N ILE A 104 3.37 -18.93 2.82
CA ILE A 104 2.04 -18.41 3.19
C ILE A 104 1.52 -17.56 2.04
N GLU A 105 0.59 -18.09 1.26
CA GLU A 105 -0.11 -17.31 0.24
C GLU A 105 -1.14 -16.38 0.89
N LEU A 106 -1.19 -15.13 0.44
CA LEU A 106 -2.17 -14.14 0.88
C LEU A 106 -3.08 -13.77 -0.30
N ALA A 107 -4.39 -13.87 -0.08
CA ALA A 107 -5.37 -13.26 -0.96
C ALA A 107 -5.78 -11.89 -0.41
N VAL A 108 -5.92 -10.91 -1.30
CA VAL A 108 -6.44 -9.58 -0.97
C VAL A 108 -7.97 -9.65 -0.96
N VAL A 109 -8.56 -9.27 0.16
CA VAL A 109 -10.02 -9.28 0.38
C VAL A 109 -10.63 -7.94 0.02
N GLU A 110 -10.04 -6.84 0.51
CA GLU A 110 -10.57 -5.51 0.29
C GLU A 110 -9.48 -4.45 0.45
N THR A 111 -9.34 -3.57 -0.54
CA THR A 111 -8.42 -2.42 -0.54
C THR A 111 -9.20 -1.14 -0.28
N TYR A 112 -9.56 -0.42 -1.33
CA TYR A 112 -10.40 0.77 -1.22
C TYR A 112 -11.85 0.37 -0.91
N ARG A 113 -12.49 1.13 -0.02
CA ARG A 113 -13.89 0.93 0.34
C ARG A 113 -14.61 2.25 0.18
N THR A 114 -15.73 2.24 -0.54
CA THR A 114 -16.55 3.45 -0.70
C THR A 114 -17.34 3.79 0.56
N HIS A 115 -17.88 5.00 0.65
CA HIS A 115 -18.81 5.39 1.71
C HIS A 115 -20.09 4.55 1.69
N ALA A 116 -20.59 4.21 0.50
CA ALA A 116 -21.75 3.35 0.34
C ALA A 116 -21.47 1.96 0.93
N LYS A 117 -20.34 1.33 0.57
CA LYS A 117 -19.93 0.03 1.08
C LYS A 117 -19.72 0.04 2.60
N GLN A 118 -19.10 1.08 3.13
CA GLN A 118 -18.94 1.24 4.58
C GLN A 118 -20.29 1.37 5.31
N ASN A 119 -21.27 2.04 4.71
CA ASN A 119 -22.63 2.14 5.27
C ASN A 119 -23.39 0.80 5.21
N GLU A 120 -23.15 -0.03 4.20
CA GLU A 120 -23.65 -1.41 4.16
C GLU A 120 -23.06 -2.25 5.30
N TYR A 121 -21.74 -2.23 5.51
CA TYR A 121 -21.15 -2.90 6.68
C TYR A 121 -21.73 -2.39 8.00
N LYS A 122 -22.02 -1.09 8.09
CA LYS A 122 -22.65 -0.51 9.27
C LYS A 122 -24.06 -1.05 9.50
N SER A 123 -24.86 -1.25 8.44
CA SER A 123 -26.21 -1.81 8.54
C SER A 123 -26.20 -3.31 8.86
N MET A 124 -25.17 -4.05 8.41
CA MET A 124 -24.96 -5.46 8.73
C MET A 124 -24.57 -5.71 10.20
N GLY A 125 -24.23 -4.64 10.94
CA GLY A 125 -24.10 -4.65 12.40
C GLY A 125 -22.67 -4.51 12.92
N LYS A 126 -22.58 -4.42 14.26
CA LYS A 126 -21.34 -4.03 14.98
C LYS A 126 -20.16 -4.99 14.76
N LYS A 127 -20.42 -6.22 14.33
CA LYS A 127 -19.36 -7.21 14.03
C LYS A 127 -18.53 -6.82 12.79
N TYR A 128 -19.10 -6.05 11.86
CA TYR A 128 -18.40 -5.54 10.68
C TYR A 128 -17.80 -4.17 10.94
N THR A 129 -18.60 -3.24 11.46
CA THR A 129 -18.09 -1.92 11.82
C THR A 129 -19.02 -1.19 12.79
N ARG A 130 -18.43 -0.24 13.52
CA ARG A 130 -19.17 0.69 14.39
C ARG A 130 -19.32 2.08 13.77
N SER A 131 -18.69 2.35 12.64
CA SER A 131 -18.61 3.68 12.03
C SER A 131 -19.32 3.72 10.69
N GLY A 132 -20.00 4.83 10.40
CA GLY A 132 -20.53 5.10 9.07
C GLY A 132 -19.43 5.51 8.09
N GLY A 133 -19.84 5.81 6.86
CA GLY A 133 -18.96 6.32 5.81
C GLY A 133 -18.16 7.56 6.26
N GLY A 134 -16.90 7.58 5.84
CA GLY A 134 -15.93 8.66 6.03
C GLY A 134 -15.08 8.48 7.29
N LYS A 135 -15.05 7.26 7.84
CA LYS A 135 -14.41 6.98 9.14
C LYS A 135 -13.50 5.76 9.10
N SER A 136 -13.59 4.93 8.06
CA SER A 136 -12.71 3.78 7.85
C SER A 136 -11.47 4.18 7.09
N LYS A 137 -10.34 3.53 7.37
CA LYS A 137 -9.05 3.75 6.71
C LYS A 137 -9.02 3.27 5.26
N HIS A 138 -9.88 2.31 4.92
CA HIS A 138 -10.05 1.85 3.55
C HIS A 138 -10.56 2.96 2.62
N GLN A 139 -11.33 3.92 3.14
CA GLN A 139 -11.90 5.02 2.36
C GLN A 139 -10.87 6.11 1.99
N TYR A 140 -9.63 5.92 2.39
CA TYR A 140 -8.49 6.80 2.09
C TYR A 140 -7.35 6.03 1.42
N GLY A 141 -7.58 4.76 1.03
CA GLY A 141 -6.55 3.89 0.47
C GLY A 141 -5.40 3.57 1.42
N LEU A 142 -5.64 3.64 2.75
CA LEU A 142 -4.63 3.46 3.80
C LEU A 142 -4.83 2.19 4.63
N ALA A 143 -5.71 1.30 4.20
CA ALA A 143 -5.91 -0.01 4.81
C ALA A 143 -6.17 -1.11 3.77
N VAL A 144 -5.83 -2.34 4.12
CA VAL A 144 -6.09 -3.54 3.33
C VAL A 144 -6.53 -4.68 4.26
N ASP A 145 -7.53 -5.43 3.80
CA ASP A 145 -7.91 -6.71 4.38
C ASP A 145 -7.28 -7.83 3.54
N VAL A 146 -6.63 -8.78 4.20
CA VAL A 146 -6.06 -9.98 3.57
C VAL A 146 -6.53 -11.25 4.28
N VAL A 147 -6.40 -12.39 3.60
CA VAL A 147 -6.61 -13.71 4.20
C VAL A 147 -5.53 -14.71 3.75
N PRO A 148 -4.93 -15.50 4.67
CA PRO A 148 -4.07 -16.60 4.28
C PRO A 148 -4.86 -17.68 3.56
N VAL A 149 -4.27 -18.23 2.52
CA VAL A 149 -4.84 -19.33 1.74
C VAL A 149 -3.89 -20.52 1.80
N LEU A 150 -4.44 -21.69 2.11
CA LEU A 150 -3.76 -22.97 2.06
C LEU A 150 -4.63 -23.91 1.23
N ASP A 151 -4.04 -24.53 0.20
CA ASP A 151 -4.75 -25.44 -0.72
C ASP A 151 -6.06 -24.85 -1.26
N SER A 152 -6.01 -23.58 -1.68
CA SER A 152 -7.15 -22.80 -2.17
C SER A 152 -8.27 -22.55 -1.14
N VAL A 153 -8.03 -22.85 0.14
CA VAL A 153 -8.98 -22.63 1.23
C VAL A 153 -8.52 -21.47 2.11
N ALA A 154 -9.41 -20.50 2.33
CA ALA A 154 -9.19 -19.36 3.22
C ALA A 154 -9.09 -19.80 4.69
N GLN A 155 -8.00 -19.43 5.35
CA GLN A 155 -7.64 -19.86 6.70
C GLN A 155 -8.04 -18.82 7.76
N TRP A 156 -9.34 -18.66 8.01
CA TRP A 156 -9.84 -17.62 8.93
C TRP A 156 -9.53 -17.85 10.41
N HIS A 157 -9.38 -19.11 10.82
CA HIS A 157 -9.30 -19.49 12.23
C HIS A 157 -7.89 -19.92 12.67
N ASP A 158 -6.90 -19.90 11.77
CA ASP A 158 -5.52 -20.25 12.14
C ASP A 158 -4.80 -19.06 12.79
N THR A 159 -4.86 -19.03 14.12
CA THR A 159 -4.20 -17.99 14.93
C THR A 159 -2.68 -17.97 14.78
N ARG A 160 -2.05 -19.09 14.41
CA ARG A 160 -0.59 -19.16 14.23
C ARG A 160 -0.20 -18.50 12.91
N LEU A 161 -0.94 -18.75 11.83
CA LEU A 161 -0.75 -18.05 10.56
C LEU A 161 -0.95 -16.55 10.73
N TRP A 162 -2.03 -16.14 11.41
CA TRP A 162 -2.28 -14.73 11.70
C TRP A 162 -1.12 -14.07 12.43
N LYS A 163 -0.56 -14.71 13.47
CA LYS A 163 0.60 -14.18 14.19
C LYS A 163 1.83 -14.03 13.29
N LYS A 164 2.08 -14.99 12.38
CA LYS A 164 3.22 -14.92 11.44
C LYS A 164 3.07 -13.73 10.49
N ILE A 165 1.92 -13.62 9.82
CA ILE A 165 1.63 -12.57 8.82
C ILE A 165 1.63 -11.19 9.50
N GLY A 166 0.96 -11.09 10.65
CA GLY A 166 0.92 -9.89 11.48
C GLY A 166 2.30 -9.37 11.84
N THR A 167 3.18 -10.26 12.31
CA THR A 167 4.57 -9.91 12.65
C THR A 167 5.36 -9.39 11.44
N VAL A 168 5.16 -9.98 10.26
CA VAL A 168 5.78 -9.49 9.01
C VAL A 168 5.27 -8.08 8.67
N GLY A 169 3.96 -7.85 8.76
CA GLY A 169 3.40 -6.52 8.51
C GLY A 169 3.92 -5.46 9.48
N GLU A 170 4.03 -5.80 10.77
CA GLU A 170 4.61 -4.92 11.80
C GLU A 170 6.08 -4.56 11.48
N GLN A 171 6.88 -5.53 11.01
CA GLN A 171 8.28 -5.30 10.59
C GLN A 171 8.38 -4.33 9.40
N LEU A 172 7.36 -4.27 8.55
CA LEU A 172 7.27 -3.34 7.42
C LEU A 172 6.78 -1.94 7.83
N GLY A 173 6.47 -1.72 9.11
CA GLY A 173 5.94 -0.47 9.64
C GLY A 173 4.41 -0.33 9.54
N LEU A 174 3.70 -1.42 9.24
CA LEU A 174 2.23 -1.42 9.21
C LEU A 174 1.67 -1.63 10.61
N ARG A 175 0.53 -0.99 10.90
CA ARG A 175 -0.26 -1.33 12.08
C ARG A 175 -1.14 -2.53 11.73
N TRP A 176 -1.09 -3.56 12.56
CA TRP A 176 -1.84 -4.79 12.36
C TRP A 176 -3.05 -4.90 13.29
N GLY A 177 -4.23 -5.20 12.75
CA GLY A 177 -5.48 -5.32 13.49
C GLY A 177 -5.53 -6.49 14.48
N GLY A 178 -4.64 -7.48 14.32
CA GLY A 178 -4.49 -8.56 15.29
C GLY A 178 -3.91 -8.14 16.64
N ARG A 179 -3.43 -6.90 16.79
CA ARG A 179 -3.05 -6.31 18.08
C ARG A 179 -4.19 -5.60 18.80
N TRP A 180 -5.34 -5.40 18.16
CA TRP A 180 -6.41 -4.60 18.73
C TRP A 180 -7.12 -5.33 19.87
N ARG A 181 -7.27 -4.65 21.01
CA ARG A 181 -7.96 -5.20 22.20
C ARG A 181 -9.48 -5.30 22.00
N SER A 182 -10.03 -4.46 21.14
CA SER A 182 -11.44 -4.43 20.77
C SER A 182 -11.53 -4.45 19.25
N LEU A 183 -12.52 -5.17 18.72
CA LEU A 183 -12.65 -5.43 17.28
C LEU A 183 -11.40 -6.12 16.72
N TYR A 184 -10.98 -7.22 17.36
CA TYR A 184 -9.86 -8.02 16.87
C TYR A 184 -10.06 -8.37 15.39
N ASP A 185 -9.14 -7.91 14.55
CA ASP A 185 -9.23 -8.06 13.10
C ASP A 185 -7.85 -8.42 12.52
N PRO A 186 -7.48 -9.71 12.53
CA PRO A 186 -6.15 -10.13 12.11
C PRO A 186 -5.92 -10.04 10.60
N GLY A 187 -6.99 -9.86 9.81
CA GLY A 187 -6.88 -9.63 8.37
C GLY A 187 -6.53 -8.19 8.00
N HIS A 188 -6.79 -7.23 8.90
CA HIS A 188 -6.61 -5.81 8.65
C HIS A 188 -5.16 -5.33 8.86
N PHE A 189 -4.65 -4.59 7.89
CA PHE A 189 -3.40 -3.82 7.98
C PHE A 189 -3.64 -2.38 7.56
N GLU A 190 -2.98 -1.44 8.23
CA GLU A 190 -3.08 -0.02 7.88
C GLU A 190 -1.76 0.75 8.01
N TRP A 191 -1.64 1.82 7.22
CA TRP A 191 -0.56 2.79 7.31
C TRP A 191 -1.14 4.21 7.38
N THR A 192 -1.29 4.72 8.60
CA THR A 192 -1.95 6.02 8.84
C THR A 192 -1.08 7.00 9.59
N GLY A 193 0.16 6.65 9.95
CA GLY A 193 1.01 7.46 10.82
C GLY A 193 0.38 7.73 12.20
N GLY A 194 -0.59 6.91 12.63
CA GLY A 194 -1.34 7.11 13.88
C GLY A 194 -2.57 8.01 13.75
N LEU A 195 -2.88 8.54 12.57
CA LEU A 195 -4.06 9.37 12.36
C LEU A 195 -5.34 8.57 12.62
N SER A 196 -6.34 9.20 13.22
CA SER A 196 -7.70 8.67 13.42
C SER A 196 -8.56 8.84 12.16
N GLY A 197 -9.70 8.13 12.09
CA GLY A 197 -10.65 8.31 10.97
C GLY A 197 -11.17 9.75 10.88
N ASN A 198 -11.36 10.41 12.02
CA ASN A 198 -11.77 11.80 12.06
C ASN A 198 -10.72 12.75 11.46
N GLN A 199 -9.44 12.55 11.78
CA GLN A 199 -8.36 13.36 11.19
C GLN A 199 -8.29 13.17 9.67
N LEU A 200 -8.38 11.94 9.17
CA LEU A 200 -8.42 11.71 7.72
C LEU A 200 -9.63 12.40 7.07
N SER A 201 -10.81 12.33 7.70
CA SER A 201 -12.01 13.03 7.20
C SER A 201 -11.91 14.55 7.22
N SER A 202 -10.94 15.09 7.97
CA SER A 202 -10.64 16.53 8.01
C SER A 202 -9.47 16.92 7.10
N GLY A 203 -9.01 16.02 6.22
CA GLY A 203 -7.97 16.30 5.23
C GLY A 203 -6.53 16.06 5.73
N TYR A 204 -6.34 15.51 6.93
CA TYR A 204 -5.00 15.11 7.37
C TYR A 204 -4.55 13.88 6.59
N ALA A 205 -3.27 13.85 6.20
CA ALA A 205 -2.65 12.73 5.50
C ALA A 205 -1.40 12.23 6.26
N PRO A 206 -1.06 10.92 6.18
CA PRO A 206 0.16 10.40 6.78
C PRO A 206 1.40 11.03 6.15
N HIS A 207 2.41 11.30 6.96
CA HIS A 207 3.69 11.84 6.49
C HIS A 207 4.49 10.78 5.73
N LEU A 208 4.89 11.09 4.49
CA LEU A 208 5.73 10.22 3.68
C LEU A 208 7.17 10.20 4.19
N PRO A 209 7.83 9.03 4.33
CA PRO A 209 9.25 9.00 4.65
C PRO A 209 10.06 9.71 3.58
N LYS A 210 11.10 10.45 3.98
CA LYS A 210 12.02 11.14 3.04
C LYS A 210 12.71 10.19 2.05
N THR A 211 12.79 8.91 2.40
CA THR A 211 13.37 7.86 1.56
C THR A 211 12.42 7.35 0.48
N PHE A 212 11.14 7.73 0.51
CA PHE A 212 10.21 7.39 -0.55
C PHE A 212 10.43 8.32 -1.73
N ASN A 213 11.09 7.79 -2.76
CA ASN A 213 11.34 8.50 -4.00
C ASN A 213 10.27 8.08 -5.03
N SER A 214 9.23 8.88 -5.17
CA SER A 214 8.34 8.81 -6.33
C SER A 214 8.46 10.12 -7.08
N GLN A 215 8.95 10.03 -8.32
CA GLN A 215 9.22 11.17 -9.19
C GLN A 215 7.93 11.95 -9.56
N CYS A 216 6.75 11.36 -9.30
CA CYS A 216 5.46 11.81 -9.80
C CYS A 216 4.31 11.50 -8.82
N ILE A 217 4.58 11.49 -7.51
CA ILE A 217 3.59 11.08 -6.50
C ILE A 217 2.31 11.93 -6.52
N GLU A 218 2.43 13.22 -6.84
CA GLU A 218 1.29 14.12 -6.88
C GLU A 218 0.31 13.76 -8.01
N GLU A 219 0.82 13.43 -9.20
CA GLU A 219 -0.02 13.03 -10.33
C GLU A 219 -0.62 11.63 -10.09
N GLU A 220 0.15 10.71 -9.52
CA GLU A 220 -0.36 9.38 -9.16
C GLU A 220 -1.49 9.47 -8.12
N LEU A 221 -1.36 10.35 -7.12
CA LEU A 221 -2.42 10.61 -6.15
C LEU A 221 -3.63 11.29 -6.77
N ALA A 222 -3.44 12.20 -7.74
CA ALA A 222 -4.55 12.85 -8.44
C ALA A 222 -5.37 11.85 -9.27
N GLN A 223 -4.69 10.97 -10.03
CA GLN A 223 -5.34 9.91 -10.80
C GLN A 223 -6.05 8.89 -9.89
N LEU A 224 -5.42 8.55 -8.75
CA LEU A 224 -6.00 7.68 -7.75
C LEU A 224 -7.27 8.29 -7.13
N GLU A 225 -7.25 9.58 -6.81
CA GLU A 225 -8.42 10.31 -6.29
C GLU A 225 -9.56 10.34 -7.31
N GLU A 226 -9.29 10.59 -8.59
CA GLU A 226 -10.29 10.51 -9.66
C GLU A 226 -10.92 9.11 -9.72
N SER A 227 -10.10 8.07 -9.63
CA SER A 227 -10.55 6.67 -9.63
C SER A 227 -11.40 6.35 -8.39
N TRP A 228 -11.03 6.85 -7.21
CA TRP A 228 -11.84 6.74 -5.99
C TRP A 228 -13.20 7.42 -6.14
N GLN A 229 -13.24 8.64 -6.69
CA GLN A 229 -14.47 9.38 -6.90
C GLN A 229 -15.43 8.69 -7.87
N ALA A 230 -14.90 8.09 -8.94
CA ALA A 230 -15.68 7.28 -9.87
C ALA A 230 -16.34 6.09 -9.16
N TRP A 231 -15.58 5.33 -8.37
CA TRP A 231 -16.11 4.20 -7.60
C TRP A 231 -17.11 4.61 -6.52
N GLU A 232 -16.90 5.75 -5.86
CA GLU A 232 -17.87 6.34 -4.92
C GLU A 232 -19.20 6.63 -5.62
N ALA A 233 -19.16 7.26 -6.80
CA ALA A 233 -20.36 7.58 -7.57
C ALA A 233 -21.10 6.31 -8.04
N GLU A 234 -20.37 5.31 -8.51
CA GLU A 234 -20.92 4.03 -8.98
C GLU A 234 -21.62 3.27 -7.85
N GLN A 235 -20.93 3.02 -6.73
CA GLN A 235 -21.49 2.26 -5.61
C GLN A 235 -22.60 3.04 -4.89
N ALA A 236 -22.52 4.37 -4.81
CA ALA A 236 -23.62 5.18 -4.29
C ALA A 236 -24.87 5.11 -5.18
N THR A 237 -24.70 5.04 -6.51
CA THR A 237 -25.82 4.88 -7.44
C THR A 237 -26.45 3.50 -7.32
N SER A 238 -25.63 2.45 -7.26
CA SER A 238 -26.08 1.07 -7.04
C SER A 238 -26.87 0.94 -5.73
N ALA A 239 -26.35 1.51 -4.63
CA ALA A 239 -27.04 1.49 -3.33
C ALA A 239 -28.41 2.19 -3.37
N ARG A 240 -28.53 3.33 -4.07
CA ARG A 240 -29.81 4.04 -4.24
C ARG A 240 -30.81 3.19 -5.02
N GLN A 241 -30.39 2.56 -6.11
CA GLN A 241 -31.26 1.70 -6.93
C GLN A 241 -31.78 0.50 -6.14
N THR A 242 -30.95 -0.17 -5.34
CA THR A 242 -31.38 -1.27 -4.47
C THR A 242 -32.43 -0.79 -3.46
N THR A 243 -32.22 0.35 -2.80
CA THR A 243 -33.20 0.88 -1.83
C THR A 243 -34.52 1.29 -2.46
N ALA A 244 -34.53 1.78 -3.70
CA ALA A 244 -35.74 2.10 -4.42
C ALA A 244 -36.55 0.83 -4.75
N SER A 245 -35.89 -0.23 -5.23
CA SER A 245 -36.52 -1.51 -5.56
C SER A 245 -37.15 -2.22 -4.35
N VAL A 246 -36.55 -2.09 -3.15
CA VAL A 246 -37.11 -2.67 -1.92
C VAL A 246 -38.35 -1.92 -1.45
N LYS A 247 -38.48 -0.61 -1.72
CA LYS A 247 -39.65 0.19 -1.32
C LYS A 247 -40.86 0.04 -2.24
N SER A 248 -40.63 -0.45 -3.47
CA SER A 248 -41.69 -0.66 -4.47
C SER A 248 -42.34 -2.05 -4.42
N ASN A 249 -41.86 -2.93 -3.54
CA ASN A 249 -42.38 -4.28 -3.29
C ASN A 249 -43.01 -4.36 -1.89
#